data_AF-A0A958AGE8-F1
#
_entry.id   AF-A0A958AGE8-F1
#
_cell.length_a   1.000
_cell.length_b   1.000
_cell.length_c   1.000
_cell.angle_alpha   90.00
_cell.angle_beta   90.00
_cell.angle_gamma   90.00
#
_symmetry.space_group_name_H-M   'P 1'
#
loop_
_entity.id
_entity.type
_entity.pdbx_description
1 polymer ?
#
loop_
_entity_poly.entity_id
_entity_poly.type
_entity_poly.pdbx_seq_one_letter_code
_entity_poly.pdbx_strand_id
1 'polypeptide(L)'
;TITITLTYPHWRYGTLPLNGRTVNFFPSAAKGKSVVTLVDGRWGTRYTGWVVHEDRYVYGLAKWFEDHALPVGAYITLERTNNANEIIVDYRTRRAKREWARLATADLDHNALRFEMNKVQVACEYDEYLIVAEQDRESIDQLRRTLQSDDVSFNSIVEEIVLELIKLNPQGTVHAKSIYSAVNMIRRCPPGPIFYSLISNRKFRDVGNGFFALA
;
A
#
# COMPACT_ATOMS: atom_id res chain seq x y z
N THR A 1 9.48 -8.51 18.36
CA THR A 1 8.39 -7.99 17.51
C THR A 1 8.89 -6.89 16.61
N ILE A 2 8.36 -6.79 15.39
CA ILE A 2 8.57 -5.66 14.48
C ILE A 2 7.23 -5.12 13.99
N THR A 3 7.12 -3.81 13.79
CA THR A 3 5.97 -3.20 13.12
C THR A 3 6.33 -2.76 11.71
N ILE A 4 5.46 -3.07 10.75
CA ILE A 4 5.55 -2.65 9.36
C ILE A 4 4.22 -2.04 8.92
N THR A 5 4.28 -1.13 7.95
CA THR A 5 3.09 -0.47 7.40
C THR A 5 2.63 -1.21 6.14
N LEU A 6 1.34 -1.56 6.10
CA LEU A 6 0.71 -2.22 4.97
C LEU A 6 0.52 -1.24 3.80
N THR A 7 1.36 -1.33 2.78
CA THR A 7 1.25 -0.46 1.59
C THR A 7 0.25 -1.01 0.57
N TYR A 8 -0.25 -0.16 -0.33
CA TYR A 8 -1.25 -0.55 -1.32
C TYR A 8 -0.89 -1.82 -2.12
N PRO A 9 0.32 -1.97 -2.71
CA PRO A 9 0.66 -3.19 -3.43
C PRO A 9 0.58 -4.45 -2.57
N HIS A 10 1.00 -4.35 -1.31
CA HIS A 10 1.00 -5.47 -0.38
C HIS A 10 -0.41 -5.84 0.07
N TRP A 11 -1.25 -4.85 0.35
CA TRP A 11 -2.67 -5.03 0.62
C TRP A 11 -3.38 -5.69 -0.57
N ARG A 12 -3.20 -5.14 -1.78
CA ARG A 12 -3.86 -5.58 -3.02
C ARG A 12 -3.60 -7.04 -3.37
N TYR A 13 -2.40 -7.53 -3.07
CA TYR A 13 -1.95 -8.88 -3.41
C TYR A 13 -1.84 -9.82 -2.21
N GLY A 14 -2.24 -9.41 -0.99
CA GLY A 14 -2.16 -10.29 0.17
C GLY A 14 -0.72 -10.70 0.52
N THR A 15 0.21 -9.74 0.48
CA THR A 15 1.64 -10.00 0.69
C THR A 15 2.24 -9.12 1.78
N LEU A 16 3.44 -9.47 2.24
CA LEU A 16 4.32 -8.62 3.05
C LEU A 16 5.71 -8.51 2.44
N PRO A 17 6.42 -7.39 2.64
CA PRO A 17 7.79 -7.25 2.17
C PRO A 17 8.76 -8.10 3.00
N LEU A 18 9.69 -8.77 2.32
CA LEU A 18 10.85 -9.42 2.93
C LEU A 18 12.06 -8.47 2.79
N ASN A 19 12.29 -7.61 3.76
CA ASN A 19 13.39 -6.64 3.76
C ASN A 19 14.36 -6.92 4.92
N GLY A 20 15.45 -6.16 5.03
CA GLY A 20 16.45 -6.37 6.08
C GLY A 20 15.91 -6.37 7.51
N ARG A 21 14.73 -5.80 7.75
CA ARG A 21 14.08 -5.79 9.06
C ARG A 21 13.13 -6.98 9.30
N THR A 22 12.55 -7.54 8.24
CA THR A 22 11.59 -8.66 8.34
C THR A 22 12.20 -10.01 7.96
N VAL A 23 13.28 -10.03 7.18
CA VAL A 23 13.89 -11.26 6.63
C VAL A 23 14.21 -12.29 7.69
N ASN A 24 14.71 -11.84 8.85
CA ASN A 24 15.11 -12.74 9.90
C ASN A 24 13.93 -13.50 10.51
N PHE A 25 12.69 -13.01 10.39
CA PHE A 25 11.49 -13.68 10.94
C PHE A 25 11.08 -14.91 10.13
N PHE A 26 11.45 -14.96 8.84
CA PHE A 26 11.01 -15.98 7.92
C PHE A 26 12.11 -17.04 7.67
N PRO A 27 11.73 -18.25 7.22
CA PRO A 27 12.68 -19.20 6.67
C PRO A 27 13.62 -18.54 5.66
N SER A 28 14.86 -18.99 5.60
CA SER A 28 15.88 -18.47 4.69
C SER A 28 16.26 -19.51 3.65
N ALA A 29 16.28 -19.14 2.38
CA ALA A 29 16.87 -19.92 1.30
C ALA A 29 17.40 -18.98 0.20
N ALA A 30 18.37 -19.45 -0.58
CA ALA A 30 18.96 -18.64 -1.65
C ALA A 30 17.99 -18.40 -2.82
N LYS A 31 17.13 -19.38 -3.12
CA LYS A 31 16.18 -19.36 -4.25
C LYS A 31 14.90 -20.13 -3.92
N GLY A 32 13.89 -19.97 -4.77
CA GLY A 32 12.65 -20.73 -4.70
C GLY A 32 11.68 -20.21 -3.65
N LYS A 33 10.86 -21.12 -3.13
CA LYS A 33 9.78 -20.80 -2.19
C LYS A 33 9.87 -21.68 -0.95
N SER A 34 9.68 -21.09 0.22
CA SER A 34 9.55 -21.83 1.48
C SER A 34 8.14 -21.68 2.03
N VAL A 35 7.56 -22.78 2.49
CA VAL A 35 6.28 -22.74 3.21
C VAL A 35 6.52 -22.19 4.62
N VAL A 36 5.63 -21.30 5.06
CA VAL A 36 5.61 -20.76 6.42
C VAL A 36 4.18 -20.79 6.93
N THR A 37 4.00 -21.08 8.21
CA THR A 37 2.70 -20.92 8.86
C THR A 37 2.57 -19.53 9.43
N LEU A 38 1.56 -18.81 9.00
CA LEU A 38 1.22 -17.47 9.50
C LEU A 38 0.11 -17.66 10.53
N VAL A 39 0.41 -17.38 11.78
CA VAL A 39 -0.53 -17.54 12.89
C VAL A 39 -1.10 -16.19 13.24
N ASP A 40 -2.41 -16.09 13.21
CA ASP A 40 -3.11 -14.94 13.70
C ASP A 40 -2.87 -14.75 15.21
N GLY A 41 -2.25 -13.62 15.58
CA GLY A 41 -1.94 -13.31 16.97
C GLY A 41 -3.16 -13.15 17.88
N ARG A 42 -4.36 -12.97 17.33
CA ARG A 42 -5.59 -12.71 18.10
C ARG A 42 -6.40 -13.97 18.35
N TRP A 43 -6.55 -14.79 17.32
CA TRP A 43 -7.45 -15.95 17.35
C TRP A 43 -6.72 -17.28 17.20
N GLY A 44 -5.43 -17.26 16.88
CA GLY A 44 -4.63 -18.46 16.64
C GLY A 44 -4.95 -19.17 15.32
N THR A 45 -5.83 -18.60 14.49
CA THR A 45 -6.11 -19.09 13.13
C THR A 45 -4.82 -19.21 12.34
N ARG A 46 -4.64 -20.34 11.66
CA ARG A 46 -3.40 -20.64 10.93
C ARG A 46 -3.65 -20.49 9.43
N TYR A 47 -2.83 -19.68 8.79
CA TYR A 47 -2.82 -19.46 7.35
C TYR A 47 -1.54 -20.05 6.76
N THR A 48 -1.65 -20.65 5.57
CA THR A 48 -0.47 -21.08 4.83
C THR A 48 0.11 -19.89 4.08
N GLY A 49 1.39 -19.60 4.32
CA GLY A 49 2.15 -18.58 3.62
C GLY A 49 3.31 -19.16 2.82
N TRP A 50 3.78 -18.38 1.86
CA TRP A 50 4.94 -18.72 1.04
C TRP A 50 5.93 -17.57 1.03
N VAL A 51 7.14 -17.83 1.50
CA VAL A 51 8.28 -16.92 1.36
C VAL A 51 8.83 -17.08 -0.05
N VAL A 52 8.77 -16.03 -0.85
CA VAL A 52 9.34 -15.98 -2.20
C VAL A 52 10.67 -15.24 -2.12
N HIS A 53 11.77 -15.99 -2.12
CA HIS A 53 13.09 -15.48 -1.77
C HIS A 53 13.64 -14.50 -2.81
N GLU A 54 13.52 -14.85 -4.10
CA GLU A 54 14.06 -14.06 -5.21
C GLU A 54 13.35 -12.69 -5.32
N ASP A 55 12.02 -12.68 -5.20
CA ASP A 55 11.22 -11.45 -5.28
C ASP A 55 11.03 -10.74 -3.95
N ARG A 56 11.55 -11.32 -2.86
CA ARG A 56 11.58 -10.75 -1.51
C ARG A 56 10.21 -10.34 -0.97
N TYR A 57 9.26 -11.27 -0.98
CA TYR A 57 7.98 -11.08 -0.33
C TYR A 57 7.43 -12.38 0.27
N VAL A 58 6.45 -12.23 1.15
CA VAL A 58 5.68 -13.34 1.71
C VAL A 58 4.26 -13.23 1.19
N TYR A 59 3.73 -14.31 0.63
CA TYR A 59 2.36 -14.40 0.10
C TYR A 59 1.47 -15.25 1.02
N GLY A 60 0.15 -15.06 0.94
CA GLY A 60 -0.84 -15.86 1.67
C GLY A 60 -1.64 -15.09 2.72
N LEU A 61 -1.56 -13.76 2.73
CA LEU A 61 -2.19 -12.90 3.74
C LEU A 61 -3.50 -12.24 3.28
N ALA A 62 -3.95 -12.47 2.03
CA ALA A 62 -5.16 -11.85 1.49
C ALA A 62 -6.37 -12.11 2.39
N LYS A 63 -6.61 -13.39 2.74
CA LYS A 63 -7.72 -13.77 3.61
C LYS A 63 -7.56 -13.19 5.02
N TRP A 64 -6.35 -13.18 5.56
CA TRP A 64 -6.10 -12.59 6.88
C TRP A 64 -6.38 -11.08 6.89
N PHE A 65 -6.03 -10.34 5.84
CA PHE A 65 -6.38 -8.92 5.70
C PHE A 65 -7.90 -8.70 5.63
N GLU A 66 -8.60 -9.57 4.88
CA GLU A 66 -10.06 -9.52 4.72
C GLU A 66 -10.79 -9.84 6.03
N ASP A 67 -10.43 -10.93 6.70
CA ASP A 67 -11.04 -11.37 7.96
C ASP A 67 -10.96 -10.28 9.05
N HIS A 68 -9.96 -9.41 8.97
CA HIS A 68 -9.73 -8.29 9.91
C HIS A 68 -10.11 -6.91 9.36
N ALA A 69 -10.62 -6.84 8.12
CA ALA A 69 -10.91 -5.59 7.41
C ALA A 69 -9.76 -4.56 7.46
N LEU A 70 -8.50 -5.01 7.26
CA LEU A 70 -7.34 -4.12 7.34
C LEU A 70 -7.29 -3.16 6.15
N PRO A 71 -7.20 -1.84 6.38
CA PRO A 71 -7.03 -0.86 5.31
C PRO A 71 -5.57 -0.75 4.86
N VAL A 72 -5.36 -0.15 3.68
CA VAL A 72 -4.05 0.38 3.32
C VAL A 72 -3.59 1.39 4.38
N GLY A 73 -2.33 1.27 4.79
CA GLY A 73 -1.71 2.05 5.85
C GLY A 73 -1.74 1.36 7.22
N ALA A 74 -2.43 0.23 7.39
CA ALA A 74 -2.50 -0.49 8.67
C ALA A 74 -1.11 -0.87 9.21
N TYR A 75 -0.94 -0.80 10.53
CA TYR A 75 0.28 -1.24 11.20
C TYR A 75 0.19 -2.72 11.57
N ILE A 76 0.94 -3.55 10.83
CA ILE A 76 1.07 -4.99 11.04
C ILE A 76 2.27 -5.24 11.94
N THR A 77 2.10 -6.13 12.91
CA THR A 77 3.16 -6.63 13.81
C THR A 77 3.52 -8.06 13.48
N LEU A 78 4.82 -8.34 13.43
CA LEU A 78 5.35 -9.69 13.27
C LEU A 78 6.11 -10.10 14.53
N GLU A 79 5.83 -11.31 15.00
CA GLU A 79 6.50 -11.90 16.15
C GLU A 79 7.01 -13.29 15.83
N ARG A 80 8.16 -13.63 16.42
CA ARG A 80 8.72 -14.98 16.29
C ARG A 80 7.96 -15.91 17.21
N THR A 81 7.81 -17.14 16.75
CA THR A 81 7.46 -18.25 17.63
C THR A 81 8.71 -19.07 17.96
N ASN A 82 8.54 -20.09 18.79
CA ASN A 82 9.58 -21.09 19.04
C ASN A 82 9.80 -22.03 17.83
N ASN A 83 8.90 -22.01 16.84
CA ASN A 83 8.98 -22.82 15.63
C ASN A 83 9.52 -21.97 14.47
N ALA A 84 10.62 -22.40 13.85
CA ALA A 84 11.29 -21.63 12.79
C ALA A 84 10.42 -21.38 11.54
N ASN A 85 9.41 -22.22 11.29
CA ASN A 85 8.50 -22.11 10.16
C ASN A 85 7.14 -21.53 10.56
N GLU A 86 7.04 -20.86 11.71
CA GLU A 86 5.81 -20.30 12.22
C GLU A 86 6.04 -18.89 12.75
N ILE A 87 5.19 -17.97 12.32
CA ILE A 87 5.30 -16.54 12.62
C ILE A 87 3.94 -16.05 13.03
N ILE A 88 3.90 -15.29 14.13
CA ILE A 88 2.70 -14.59 14.53
C ILE A 88 2.58 -13.32 13.70
N VAL A 89 1.43 -13.15 13.07
CA VAL A 89 1.01 -11.94 12.36
C VAL A 89 -0.15 -11.35 13.14
N ASP A 90 0.00 -10.09 13.55
CA ASP A 90 -1.04 -9.33 14.25
C ASP A 90 -1.03 -7.88 13.73
N TYR A 91 -1.85 -7.02 14.30
CA TYR A 91 -1.96 -5.61 13.99
C TYR A 91 -2.31 -4.82 15.24
N ARG A 92 -1.98 -3.53 15.22
CA ARG A 92 -2.28 -2.64 16.34
C ARG A 92 -3.77 -2.27 16.32
N THR A 93 -4.55 -2.80 17.25
CA THR A 93 -5.97 -2.43 17.35
C THR A 93 -6.18 -1.04 17.90
N ARG A 94 -7.30 -0.45 17.49
CA ARG A 94 -7.89 0.70 18.18
C ARG A 94 -9.41 0.58 18.14
N ARG A 95 -10.10 1.42 18.90
CA ARG A 95 -11.57 1.49 18.83
C ARG A 95 -12.01 1.82 17.40
N ALA A 96 -12.95 1.04 16.86
CA ALA A 96 -13.50 1.25 15.53
C ALA A 96 -14.06 2.66 15.38
N LYS A 97 -13.68 3.33 14.29
CA LYS A 97 -14.12 4.69 13.99
C LYS A 97 -14.26 4.88 12.48
N ARG A 98 -15.15 5.78 12.08
CA ARG A 98 -15.25 6.25 10.69
C ARG A 98 -14.11 7.23 10.42
N GLU A 99 -13.22 6.85 9.52
CA GLU A 99 -12.07 7.64 9.10
C GLU A 99 -12.19 8.03 7.63
N TRP A 100 -11.59 9.15 7.28
CA TRP A 100 -11.52 9.62 5.91
C TRP A 100 -10.44 8.84 5.13
N ALA A 101 -10.83 8.28 4.00
CA ALA A 101 -9.94 7.65 3.03
C ALA A 101 -10.09 8.30 1.65
N ARG A 102 -9.02 8.24 0.86
CA ARG A 102 -9.03 8.65 -0.55
C ARG A 102 -9.59 7.49 -1.35
N LEU A 103 -10.88 7.54 -1.68
CA LEU A 103 -11.53 6.51 -2.50
C LEU A 103 -11.18 6.80 -3.96
N ALA A 104 -10.57 5.83 -4.63
CA ALA A 104 -10.18 5.93 -6.02
C ALA A 104 -11.22 5.28 -6.93
N THR A 105 -11.49 5.95 -8.04
CA THR A 105 -12.38 5.49 -9.11
C THR A 105 -11.66 5.65 -10.43
N ALA A 106 -11.69 4.62 -11.28
CA ALA A 106 -11.14 4.70 -12.62
C ALA A 106 -12.13 5.41 -13.55
N ASP A 107 -11.68 6.50 -14.17
CA ASP A 107 -12.37 7.24 -15.23
C ASP A 107 -11.81 6.72 -16.57
N LEU A 108 -12.43 5.65 -17.07
CA LEU A 108 -11.95 4.93 -18.25
C LEU A 108 -12.09 5.72 -19.55
N ASP A 109 -13.00 6.70 -19.60
CA ASP A 109 -13.18 7.56 -20.78
C ASP A 109 -12.02 8.53 -20.94
N HIS A 110 -11.45 8.99 -19.81
CA HIS A 110 -10.31 9.91 -19.80
C HIS A 110 -8.98 9.22 -19.46
N ASN A 111 -8.98 7.90 -19.29
CA ASN A 111 -7.83 7.11 -18.81
C ASN A 111 -7.18 7.70 -17.55
N ALA A 112 -8.01 8.12 -16.59
CA ALA A 112 -7.58 8.84 -15.40
C ALA A 112 -8.00 8.14 -14.11
N LEU A 113 -7.26 8.37 -13.02
CA LEU A 113 -7.67 7.93 -11.68
C LEU A 113 -8.22 9.12 -10.89
N ARG A 114 -9.51 9.11 -10.59
CA ARG A 114 -10.18 10.15 -9.80
C ARG A 114 -10.21 9.77 -8.33
N PHE A 115 -10.27 10.78 -7.47
CA PHE A 115 -10.38 10.58 -6.04
C PHE A 115 -11.49 11.43 -5.42
N GLU A 116 -12.13 10.86 -4.41
CA GLU A 116 -12.97 11.58 -3.48
C GLU A 116 -12.63 11.19 -2.03
N MET A 117 -12.99 12.04 -1.08
CA MET A 117 -12.90 11.70 0.33
C MET A 117 -14.14 10.91 0.73
N ASN A 118 -13.96 9.67 1.18
CA ASN A 118 -15.06 8.83 1.68
C ASN A 118 -14.75 8.30 3.09
N LYS A 119 -15.80 8.06 3.89
CA LYS A 119 -15.67 7.52 5.25
C LYS A 119 -15.67 6.00 5.25
N VAL A 120 -14.56 5.40 5.67
CA VAL A 120 -14.41 3.95 5.87
C VAL A 120 -14.34 3.60 7.36
N GLN A 121 -14.81 2.41 7.72
CA GLN A 121 -14.67 1.91 9.10
C GLN A 121 -13.26 1.38 9.31
N VAL A 122 -12.57 1.84 10.34
CA VAL A 122 -11.20 1.41 10.65
C VAL A 122 -11.06 1.06 12.12
N ALA A 123 -10.68 -0.18 12.42
CA ALA A 123 -10.50 -0.74 13.77
C ALA A 123 -9.03 -1.01 14.15
N CYS A 124 -8.07 -0.48 13.38
CA CYS A 124 -6.64 -0.60 13.65
C CYS A 124 -5.93 0.75 13.55
N GLU A 125 -4.78 0.91 14.20
CA GLU A 125 -3.86 2.00 13.92
C GLU A 125 -3.33 1.90 12.48
N TYR A 126 -3.11 3.06 11.87
CA TYR A 126 -2.70 3.16 10.47
C TYR A 126 -1.97 4.49 10.21
N ASP A 127 -1.30 4.57 9.06
CA ASP A 127 -0.73 5.80 8.52
C ASP A 127 -1.79 6.57 7.70
N GLU A 128 -2.17 7.75 8.19
CA GLU A 128 -3.22 8.59 7.59
C GLU A 128 -2.88 9.11 6.18
N TYR A 129 -1.61 9.16 5.81
CA TYR A 129 -1.21 9.58 4.48
C TYR A 129 -1.23 8.43 3.49
N LEU A 130 -1.13 7.17 3.94
CA LEU A 130 -1.18 6.02 3.04
C LEU A 130 -2.59 5.52 2.73
N ILE A 131 -3.59 5.87 3.56
CA ILE A 131 -4.93 5.34 3.38
C ILE A 131 -5.54 5.74 2.04
N VAL A 132 -5.83 4.72 1.24
CA VAL A 132 -6.54 4.76 -0.05
C VAL A 132 -7.49 3.57 -0.07
N ALA A 133 -8.58 3.68 -0.82
CA ALA A 133 -9.54 2.61 -1.05
C ALA A 133 -9.89 2.56 -2.54
N GLU A 134 -10.38 1.42 -3.00
CA GLU A 134 -10.83 1.21 -4.37
C GLU A 134 -12.34 1.06 -4.40
N GLN A 135 -13.01 1.79 -5.30
CA GLN A 135 -14.44 1.62 -5.51
C GLN A 135 -14.74 0.37 -6.33
N ASP A 136 -14.04 0.20 -7.45
CA ASP A 136 -14.14 -0.98 -8.30
C ASP A 136 -12.74 -1.48 -8.70
N ARG A 137 -12.46 -2.71 -8.26
CA ARG A 137 -11.18 -3.40 -8.46
C ARG A 137 -10.91 -3.70 -9.93
N GLU A 138 -11.94 -4.07 -10.68
CA GLU A 138 -11.80 -4.48 -12.08
C GLU A 138 -11.54 -3.28 -13.00
N SER A 139 -12.26 -2.18 -12.81
CA SER A 139 -12.03 -0.94 -13.57
C SER A 139 -10.62 -0.36 -13.34
N ILE A 140 -10.10 -0.44 -12.10
CA ILE A 140 -8.70 -0.01 -11.82
C ILE A 140 -7.70 -0.93 -12.52
N ASP A 141 -7.93 -2.24 -12.56
CA ASP A 141 -7.08 -3.18 -13.30
C ASP A 141 -7.17 -2.96 -14.82
N GLN A 142 -8.32 -2.56 -15.34
CA GLN A 142 -8.48 -2.14 -16.73
C GLN A 142 -7.66 -0.88 -17.01
N LEU A 143 -7.84 0.17 -16.20
CA LEU A 143 -7.08 1.43 -16.34
C LEU A 143 -5.57 1.17 -16.33
N ARG A 144 -5.09 0.34 -15.40
CA ARG A 144 -3.67 -0.04 -15.32
C ARG A 144 -3.16 -0.68 -16.62
N ARG A 145 -3.95 -1.57 -17.22
CA ARG A 145 -3.60 -2.22 -18.50
C ARG A 145 -3.60 -1.21 -19.65
N THR A 146 -4.58 -0.32 -19.70
CA THR A 146 -4.65 0.75 -20.72
C THR A 146 -3.44 1.67 -20.63
N LEU A 147 -3.14 2.23 -19.44
CA LEU A 147 -1.98 3.10 -19.24
C LEU A 147 -0.64 2.42 -19.59
N GLN A 148 -0.54 1.11 -19.34
CA GLN A 148 0.64 0.33 -19.74
C GLN A 148 0.72 0.11 -21.25
N SER A 149 -0.41 -0.18 -21.91
CA SER A 149 -0.50 -0.38 -23.36
C SER A 149 -0.18 0.91 -24.13
N ASP A 150 -0.66 2.03 -23.62
CA ASP A 150 -0.49 3.36 -24.23
C ASP A 150 0.89 3.98 -23.94
N ASP A 151 1.77 3.25 -23.24
CA ASP A 151 3.10 3.67 -22.81
C ASP A 151 3.11 5.04 -22.10
N VAL A 152 2.08 5.29 -21.28
CA VAL A 152 1.96 6.55 -20.54
C VAL A 152 3.16 6.70 -19.61
N SER A 153 3.86 7.83 -19.74
CA SER A 153 5.09 8.06 -19.00
C SER A 153 4.85 8.07 -17.49
N PHE A 154 5.82 7.54 -16.73
CA PHE A 154 5.75 7.53 -15.26
C PHE A 154 5.56 8.93 -14.67
N ASN A 155 6.23 9.94 -15.24
CA ASN A 155 6.12 11.32 -14.78
C ASN A 155 4.73 11.91 -15.04
N SER A 156 4.10 11.55 -16.17
CA SER A 156 2.70 11.94 -16.47
C SER A 156 1.73 11.34 -15.45
N ILE A 157 1.90 10.06 -15.11
CA ILE A 157 1.10 9.39 -14.08
C ILE A 157 1.25 10.10 -12.72
N VAL A 158 2.49 10.38 -12.30
CA VAL A 158 2.74 11.08 -11.04
C VAL A 158 2.11 12.47 -11.06
N GLU A 159 2.25 13.21 -12.16
CA GLU A 159 1.70 14.55 -12.28
C GLU A 159 0.17 14.56 -12.16
N GLU A 160 -0.51 13.68 -12.89
CA GLU A 160 -1.97 13.57 -12.83
C GLU A 160 -2.46 13.21 -11.43
N ILE A 161 -1.82 12.23 -10.79
CA ILE A 161 -2.17 11.82 -9.41
C ILE A 161 -1.97 12.98 -8.42
N VAL A 162 -0.89 13.76 -8.55
CA VAL A 162 -0.67 14.93 -7.70
C VAL A 162 -1.79 15.95 -7.91
N LEU A 163 -2.13 16.26 -9.16
CA LEU A 163 -3.19 17.20 -9.50
C LEU A 163 -4.55 16.77 -8.95
N GLU A 164 -4.88 15.48 -9.00
CA GLU A 164 -6.13 14.96 -8.42
C GLU A 164 -6.13 15.02 -6.88
N LEU A 165 -5.03 14.61 -6.24
CA LEU A 165 -4.98 14.59 -4.78
C LEU A 165 -4.94 15.98 -4.15
N ILE A 166 -4.36 16.98 -4.82
CA ILE A 166 -4.33 18.37 -4.37
C ILE A 166 -5.75 18.93 -4.23
N LYS A 167 -6.70 18.53 -5.09
CA LYS A 167 -8.10 18.98 -5.04
C LYS A 167 -8.82 18.58 -3.75
N LEU A 168 -8.36 17.50 -3.10
CA LEU A 168 -8.96 17.00 -1.86
C LEU A 168 -8.55 17.83 -0.63
N ASN A 169 -7.56 18.71 -0.78
CA ASN A 169 -7.01 19.51 0.30
C ASN A 169 -7.22 21.02 0.01
N PRO A 170 -8.00 21.76 0.82
CA PRO A 170 -8.26 23.18 0.59
C PRO A 170 -7.00 24.06 0.51
N GLN A 171 -5.91 23.65 1.17
CA GLN A 171 -4.63 24.35 1.14
C GLN A 171 -3.83 24.09 -0.14
N GLY A 172 -4.34 23.22 -1.03
CA GLY A 172 -3.70 22.89 -2.30
C GLY A 172 -2.41 22.07 -2.14
N THR A 173 -2.27 21.32 -1.05
CA THR A 173 -1.08 20.51 -0.73
C THR A 173 -1.40 19.02 -0.67
N VAL A 174 -0.42 18.18 -0.98
CA VAL A 174 -0.52 16.73 -0.88
C VAL A 174 0.75 16.14 -0.28
N HIS A 175 0.61 15.15 0.60
CA HIS A 175 1.75 14.47 1.21
C HIS A 175 2.33 13.39 0.27
N ALA A 176 3.65 13.24 0.25
CA ALA A 176 4.37 12.29 -0.61
C ALA A 176 3.92 10.83 -0.42
N LYS A 177 3.56 10.43 0.81
CA LYS A 177 2.99 9.09 1.06
C LYS A 177 1.63 8.90 0.38
N SER A 178 0.79 9.93 0.32
CA SER A 178 -0.50 9.88 -0.37
C SER A 178 -0.31 9.66 -1.87
N ILE A 179 0.63 10.40 -2.46
CA ILE A 179 1.05 10.22 -3.86
C ILE A 179 1.59 8.81 -4.06
N TYR A 180 2.46 8.32 -3.17
CA TYR A 180 3.02 6.98 -3.24
C TYR A 180 1.94 5.90 -3.24
N SER A 181 0.96 6.01 -2.36
CA SER A 181 -0.14 5.04 -2.26
C SER A 181 -0.99 5.05 -3.53
N ALA A 182 -1.38 6.25 -3.99
CA ALA A 182 -2.22 6.45 -5.17
C ALA A 182 -1.54 6.02 -6.48
N VAL A 183 -0.27 6.39 -6.71
CA VAL A 183 0.49 5.96 -7.89
C VAL A 183 0.59 4.43 -7.94
N ASN A 184 0.80 3.78 -6.79
CA ASN A 184 0.89 2.33 -6.71
C ASN A 184 -0.44 1.60 -7.02
N MET A 185 -1.56 2.31 -7.13
CA MET A 185 -2.84 1.77 -7.60
C MET A 185 -2.79 1.37 -9.07
N ILE A 186 -2.08 2.16 -9.88
CA ILE A 186 -2.00 2.01 -11.33
C ILE A 186 -0.60 1.63 -11.81
N ARG A 187 0.46 1.96 -11.06
CA ARG A 187 1.85 1.63 -11.42
C ARG A 187 2.67 1.27 -10.18
N ARG A 188 2.89 -0.03 -9.98
CA ARG A 188 3.73 -0.53 -8.88
C ARG A 188 5.15 0.02 -8.99
N CYS A 189 5.62 0.72 -7.97
CA CYS A 189 6.97 1.28 -7.92
C CYS A 189 7.45 1.49 -6.48
N PRO A 190 8.76 1.45 -6.23
CA PRO A 190 9.33 1.92 -4.96
C PRO A 190 9.15 3.45 -4.82
N PRO A 191 9.35 4.03 -3.62
CA PRO A 191 9.15 5.46 -3.41
C PRO A 191 10.15 6.36 -4.17
N GLY A 192 11.37 5.88 -4.45
CA GLY A 192 12.44 6.68 -5.07
C GLY A 192 12.05 7.37 -6.39
N PRO A 193 11.54 6.64 -7.40
CA PRO A 193 11.05 7.23 -8.65
C PRO A 193 9.99 8.33 -8.47
N ILE A 194 9.08 8.18 -7.50
CA ILE A 194 8.07 9.21 -7.22
C ILE A 194 8.74 10.46 -6.68
N PHE A 195 9.63 10.32 -5.69
CA PHE A 195 10.37 11.47 -5.15
C PHE A 195 11.17 12.18 -6.24
N TYR A 196 11.86 11.43 -7.11
CA TYR A 196 12.56 11.99 -8.25
C TYR A 196 11.62 12.79 -9.16
N SER A 197 10.47 12.22 -9.53
CA SER A 197 9.46 12.91 -10.35
C SER A 197 8.92 14.19 -9.68
N LEU A 198 8.80 14.22 -8.36
CA LEU A 198 8.32 15.39 -7.63
C LEU A 198 9.37 16.50 -7.56
N ILE A 199 10.62 16.17 -7.22
CA ILE A 199 11.69 17.17 -7.01
C ILE A 199 12.30 17.68 -8.32
N SER A 200 12.24 16.89 -9.40
CA SER A 200 12.78 17.27 -10.72
C SER A 200 11.77 18.01 -11.59
N ASN A 201 10.48 18.05 -11.21
CA ASN A 201 9.43 18.73 -11.97
C ASN A 201 9.15 20.12 -11.39
N ARG A 202 9.44 21.16 -12.17
CA ARG A 202 9.25 22.57 -11.77
C ARG A 202 7.79 22.97 -11.49
N LYS A 203 6.81 22.15 -11.89
CA LYS A 203 5.39 22.35 -11.56
C LYS A 203 5.10 22.11 -10.08
N PHE A 204 5.99 21.43 -9.37
CA PHE A 204 5.82 21.13 -7.95
C PHE A 204 6.85 21.88 -7.12
N ARG A 205 6.41 22.27 -5.93
CA ARG A 205 7.28 22.82 -4.88
C ARG A 205 7.13 21.99 -3.60
N ASP A 206 8.25 21.68 -2.97
CA ASP A 206 8.29 21.13 -1.62
C ASP A 206 7.94 22.25 -0.63
N VAL A 207 6.91 22.04 0.19
CA VAL A 207 6.47 23.00 1.22
C VAL A 207 6.84 22.55 2.64
N GLY A 208 7.68 21.51 2.75
CA GLY A 208 8.17 20.96 4.01
C GLY A 208 7.32 19.80 4.55
N ASN A 209 7.91 19.05 5.49
CA ASN A 209 7.26 17.91 6.17
C ASN A 209 6.66 16.85 5.22
N GLY A 210 7.26 16.68 4.03
CA GLY A 210 6.80 15.71 3.03
C GLY A 210 5.59 16.17 2.21
N PHE A 211 5.17 17.43 2.32
CA PHE A 211 4.10 18.00 1.50
C PHE A 211 4.64 18.68 0.24
N PHE A 212 3.88 18.53 -0.84
CA PHE A 212 4.11 19.17 -2.12
C PHE A 212 2.87 19.97 -2.51
N ALA A 213 3.09 21.07 -3.23
CA ALA A 213 2.06 21.91 -3.83
C ALA A 213 2.39 22.19 -5.28
N LEU A 214 1.44 22.75 -6.03
CA LEU A 214 1.75 23.41 -7.29
C LEU A 214 2.64 24.65 -7.02
N ALA A 215 3.62 24.84 -7.90
CA ALA A 215 4.57 25.94 -7.87
C ALA A 215 3.93 27.27 -8.28
#